data_AF-F0SVV0-F1
#
_entry.id   AF-F0SVV0-F1
#
_cell.length_a   1.000
_cell.length_b   1.000
_cell.length_c   1.000
_cell.angle_alpha   90.00
_cell.angle_beta   90.00
_cell.angle_gamma   90.00
#
_symmetry.space_group_name_H-M   'P 1'
#
loop_
_entity.id
_entity.type
_entity.pdbx_description
1 polymer ?
#
loop_
_entity_poly.entity_id
_entity_poly.type
_entity_poly.pdbx_seq_one_letter_code
_entity_poly.pdbx_strand_id
1 'polypeptide(L)'
;MTNSWYRAQEGGASFFAFSPDPAPGRDGGPADDGFSQMHREMAAMALLYDIPFSYLVPAEGMLEPEEVRFFHLDPNWIRALLDGAFSIGRNVGVDTANDSAYLEGVYDKAMAAGLSVRLRLQGKPDLPVLKAVRLAKSSPCTGFLLRSELVSGWRGLEFNAYGDREGTDPLPALRLETLSDEVLIGLYQGVIARLDIQQPPEGFHFGFNSTDGKLSKRLRSLSTGALDDGRAEIPIRRRGNRVVDFADIAAAIGKELGMAPGETVTSAHLALQMIQNPHRIVIRIGEGDEQS
;
A
#
# COMPACT_ATOMS: atom_id res chain seq x y z
N MET A 1 -4.99 -51.05 -11.56
CA MET A 1 -4.38 -49.94 -12.31
C MET A 1 -4.69 -48.67 -11.55
N THR A 2 -3.67 -48.16 -10.89
CA THR A 2 -3.66 -47.10 -9.89
C THR A 2 -3.59 -45.74 -10.60
N ASN A 3 -4.63 -44.91 -10.44
CA ASN A 3 -4.55 -43.49 -10.74
C ASN A 3 -3.85 -42.79 -9.58
N SER A 4 -2.55 -42.51 -9.77
CA SER A 4 -1.75 -41.68 -8.88
C SER A 4 -1.89 -40.22 -9.30
N TRP A 5 -2.74 -39.47 -8.60
CA TRP A 5 -2.73 -38.01 -8.62
C TRP A 5 -2.44 -37.55 -7.19
N TYR A 6 -1.27 -36.94 -6.99
CA TYR A 6 -0.92 -36.32 -5.72
C TYR A 6 -1.67 -34.98 -5.59
N ARG A 7 -2.50 -34.85 -4.55
CA ARG A 7 -3.04 -33.58 -4.09
C ARG A 7 -1.90 -32.83 -3.40
N ALA A 8 -1.53 -31.66 -3.90
CA ALA A 8 -0.60 -30.78 -3.20
C ALA A 8 -1.16 -30.52 -1.79
N GLN A 9 -0.37 -30.84 -0.77
CA GLN A 9 -0.71 -30.52 0.61
C GLN A 9 -0.89 -29.01 0.75
N GLU A 10 -1.84 -28.66 1.61
CA GLU A 10 -2.27 -27.32 1.98
C GLU A 10 -1.08 -26.37 2.20
N GLY A 11 -1.13 -25.20 1.56
CA GLY A 11 -0.08 -24.19 1.74
C GLY A 11 -0.06 -23.04 0.70
N GLY A 12 -0.82 -23.14 -0.41
CA GLY A 12 -0.83 -22.10 -1.45
C GLY A 12 -2.08 -21.22 -1.52
N ALA A 13 -3.20 -21.68 -0.95
CA ALA A 13 -4.47 -20.96 -1.06
C ALA A 13 -4.56 -19.73 -0.12
N SER A 14 -3.76 -19.67 0.94
CA SER A 14 -3.73 -18.56 1.89
C SER A 14 -2.86 -17.38 1.44
N PHE A 15 -2.03 -17.54 0.40
CA PHE A 15 -1.22 -16.44 -0.14
C PHE A 15 -2.04 -15.50 -1.03
N PHE A 16 -2.99 -16.04 -1.79
CA PHE A 16 -3.85 -15.28 -2.72
C PHE A 16 -5.24 -14.98 -2.15
N ALA A 17 -5.56 -15.52 -0.97
CA ALA A 17 -6.75 -15.10 -0.25
C ALA A 17 -6.51 -13.67 0.24
N PHE A 18 -7.40 -12.75 -0.14
CA PHE A 18 -7.60 -11.51 0.57
C PHE A 18 -7.68 -11.84 2.06
N SER A 19 -6.61 -11.54 2.81
CA SER A 19 -6.74 -11.40 4.24
C SER A 19 -7.16 -9.96 4.43
N PRO A 20 -8.39 -9.66 4.89
CA PRO A 20 -8.64 -8.34 5.45
C PRO A 20 -7.52 -8.06 6.44
N ASP A 21 -7.02 -6.82 6.43
CA ASP A 21 -6.01 -6.41 7.40
C ASP A 21 -6.57 -6.75 8.79
N PRO A 22 -6.00 -7.73 9.51
CA PRO A 22 -6.62 -8.17 10.74
C PRO A 22 -6.55 -7.01 11.71
N ALA A 23 -7.72 -6.48 12.09
CA ALA A 23 -7.79 -5.40 13.05
C ALA A 23 -6.92 -5.74 14.27
N PRO A 24 -6.20 -4.76 14.85
CA PRO A 24 -5.20 -5.01 15.88
C PRO A 24 -5.74 -5.90 17.01
N GLY A 25 -5.14 -7.08 17.16
CA GLY A 25 -5.48 -8.08 18.17
C GLY A 25 -6.50 -9.14 17.76
N ARG A 26 -7.15 -9.06 16.58
CA ARG A 26 -8.09 -10.09 16.09
C ARG A 26 -7.42 -11.35 15.51
N ASP A 27 -6.10 -11.44 15.62
CA ASP A 27 -5.21 -12.48 15.07
C ASP A 27 -5.23 -13.84 15.81
N GLY A 28 -6.31 -14.16 16.52
CA GLY A 28 -6.56 -15.52 17.03
C GLY A 28 -5.67 -16.00 18.19
N GLY A 29 -4.96 -15.10 18.86
CA GLY A 29 -4.28 -15.40 20.13
C GLY A 29 -5.25 -15.87 21.21
N PRO A 30 -4.80 -16.60 22.25
CA PRO A 30 -5.69 -17.14 23.28
C PRO A 30 -6.55 -16.02 23.86
N ALA A 31 -7.88 -16.20 23.79
CA ALA A 31 -8.86 -15.29 24.34
C ALA A 31 -8.89 -15.44 25.87
N ASP A 32 -7.84 -14.97 26.53
CA ASP A 32 -7.86 -14.81 27.97
C ASP A 32 -8.57 -13.49 28.29
N ASP A 33 -9.75 -13.62 28.89
CA ASP A 33 -10.64 -12.59 29.43
C ASP A 33 -11.43 -11.68 28.46
N GLY A 34 -12.64 -11.29 28.89
CA GLY A 34 -13.55 -10.41 28.14
C GLY A 34 -13.08 -8.95 28.09
N PHE A 35 -12.20 -8.54 29.00
CA PHE A 35 -11.59 -7.21 29.00
C PHE A 35 -10.62 -7.06 27.82
N SER A 36 -9.89 -8.11 27.49
CA SER A 36 -9.02 -8.19 26.31
C SER A 36 -9.81 -8.12 25.02
N GLN A 37 -11.03 -8.65 24.97
CA GLN A 37 -11.90 -8.50 23.79
C GLN A 37 -12.32 -7.05 23.57
N MET A 38 -12.81 -6.38 24.62
CA MET A 38 -13.21 -4.98 24.53
C MET A 38 -12.05 -4.08 24.08
N HIS A 39 -10.85 -4.29 24.62
CA HIS A 39 -9.65 -3.58 24.18
C HIS A 39 -9.33 -3.74 22.70
N ARG A 40 -9.54 -4.94 22.13
CA ARG A 40 -9.34 -5.19 20.69
C ARG A 40 -10.36 -4.46 19.83
N GLU A 41 -11.63 -4.53 20.22
CA GLU A 41 -12.72 -3.83 19.53
C GLU A 41 -12.49 -2.31 19.55
N MET A 42 -12.04 -1.75 20.67
CA MET A 42 -11.66 -0.34 20.75
C MET A 42 -10.47 -0.01 19.84
N ALA A 43 -9.47 -0.88 19.80
CA ALA A 43 -8.31 -0.67 18.94
C ALA A 43 -8.69 -0.72 17.45
N ALA A 44 -9.63 -1.59 17.10
CA ALA A 44 -10.23 -1.67 15.78
C ALA A 44 -10.99 -0.37 15.44
N MET A 45 -11.89 0.11 16.30
CA MET A 45 -12.64 1.35 16.08
C MET A 45 -11.73 2.58 15.97
N ALA A 46 -10.65 2.64 16.74
CA ALA A 46 -9.68 3.73 16.67
C ALA A 46 -8.97 3.82 15.30
N LEU A 47 -8.85 2.69 14.59
CA LEU A 47 -8.38 2.59 13.20
C LEU A 47 -9.53 2.54 12.18
N LEU A 48 -10.73 2.97 12.59
CA LEU A 48 -11.96 3.06 11.80
C LEU A 48 -12.52 1.71 11.33
N TYR A 49 -12.09 0.58 11.89
CA TYR A 49 -12.69 -0.72 11.56
C TYR A 49 -14.13 -0.77 12.04
N ASP A 50 -14.98 -1.48 11.28
CA ASP A 50 -16.40 -1.68 11.58
C ASP A 50 -17.24 -0.38 11.67
N ILE A 51 -16.72 0.73 11.14
CA ILE A 51 -17.48 1.98 10.98
C ILE A 51 -18.21 1.93 9.63
N PRO A 52 -19.54 2.10 9.60
CA PRO A 52 -20.28 2.10 8.34
C PRO A 52 -19.77 3.19 7.40
N PHE A 53 -19.64 2.86 6.11
CA PHE A 53 -19.05 3.74 5.10
C PHE A 53 -19.73 5.12 5.02
N SER A 54 -21.04 5.19 5.27
CA SER A 54 -21.80 6.46 5.31
C SER A 54 -21.34 7.44 6.38
N TYR A 55 -20.63 6.98 7.42
CA TYR A 55 -20.02 7.87 8.42
C TYR A 55 -18.64 8.37 7.99
N LEU A 56 -17.96 7.67 7.09
CA LEU A 56 -16.67 8.06 6.53
C LEU A 56 -16.84 9.01 5.33
N VAL A 57 -17.85 8.73 4.49
CA VAL A 57 -18.21 9.52 3.30
C VAL A 57 -19.70 9.83 3.35
N PRO A 58 -20.11 10.92 4.04
CA PRO A 58 -21.53 11.25 4.23
C PRO A 58 -22.30 11.61 2.95
N ALA A 59 -21.61 12.14 1.93
CA ALA A 59 -22.23 12.52 0.67
C ALA A 59 -21.46 11.91 -0.51
N GLU A 60 -22.17 11.48 -1.55
CA GLU A 60 -21.57 10.81 -2.70
C GLU A 60 -20.53 11.68 -3.41
N GLY A 61 -20.77 12.99 -3.53
CA GLY A 61 -19.80 13.94 -4.08
C GLY A 61 -18.59 14.22 -3.20
N MET A 62 -18.49 13.58 -2.02
CA MET A 62 -17.27 13.57 -1.22
C MET A 62 -16.26 12.51 -1.69
N LEU A 63 -16.63 11.60 -2.59
CA LEU A 63 -15.71 10.65 -3.21
C LEU A 63 -16.24 10.22 -4.58
N GLU A 64 -15.88 10.97 -5.61
CA GLU A 64 -16.28 10.72 -6.99
C GLU A 64 -15.55 9.51 -7.60
N PRO A 65 -16.05 8.90 -8.69
CA PRO A 65 -15.35 7.83 -9.39
C PRO A 65 -13.98 8.28 -9.93
N GLU A 66 -12.98 7.38 -9.85
CA GLU A 66 -11.58 7.64 -10.22
C GLU A 66 -10.93 8.80 -9.45
N GLU A 67 -11.33 8.97 -8.19
CA GLU A 67 -10.83 10.01 -7.30
C GLU A 67 -10.05 9.41 -6.11
N VAL A 68 -9.00 10.10 -5.70
CA VAL A 68 -8.33 9.88 -4.42
C VAL A 68 -8.45 11.13 -3.55
N ARG A 69 -8.89 10.96 -2.31
CA ARG A 69 -8.97 12.04 -1.33
C ARG A 69 -8.11 11.74 -0.12
N PHE A 70 -7.36 12.73 0.32
CA PHE A 70 -6.53 12.67 1.52
C PHE A 70 -7.26 13.35 2.67
N PHE A 71 -7.07 12.84 3.89
CA PHE A 71 -7.69 13.39 5.09
C PHE A 71 -6.76 13.26 6.31
N HIS A 72 -7.02 14.12 7.29
CA HIS A 72 -6.41 14.02 8.61
C HIS A 72 -7.37 13.33 9.56
N LEU A 73 -6.86 12.38 10.35
CA LEU A 73 -7.65 11.75 11.40
C LEU A 73 -7.58 12.64 12.65
N ASP A 74 -8.68 13.31 12.99
CA ASP A 74 -8.76 14.13 14.20
C ASP A 74 -8.79 13.22 15.45
N PRO A 75 -7.78 13.28 16.33
CA PRO A 75 -7.76 12.49 17.57
C PRO A 75 -8.94 12.80 18.48
N ASN A 76 -9.48 14.02 18.47
CA ASN A 76 -10.63 14.40 19.29
C ASN A 76 -11.91 13.75 18.78
N TRP A 77 -12.07 13.61 17.45
CA TRP A 77 -13.20 12.89 16.87
C TRP A 77 -13.16 11.40 17.23
N ILE A 78 -11.98 10.77 17.17
CA ILE A 78 -11.82 9.36 17.58
C ILE A 78 -12.08 9.19 19.08
N ARG A 79 -11.59 10.12 19.91
CA ARG A 79 -11.90 10.11 21.34
C ARG A 79 -13.39 10.24 21.59
N ALA A 80 -14.08 11.13 20.90
CA ALA A 80 -15.53 11.30 21.02
C ALA A 80 -16.30 10.05 20.57
N LEU A 81 -15.85 9.38 19.49
CA LEU A 81 -16.41 8.11 19.04
C LEU A 81 -16.27 7.03 20.11
N LEU A 82 -15.06 6.85 20.65
CA LEU A 82 -14.82 5.86 21.72
C LEU A 82 -15.58 6.23 23.00
N ASP A 83 -15.63 7.51 23.38
CA ASP A 83 -16.38 7.99 24.53
C ASP A 83 -17.88 7.70 24.40
N GLY A 84 -18.44 7.91 23.21
CA GLY A 84 -19.82 7.56 22.88
C GLY A 84 -20.11 6.07 23.01
N ALA A 85 -19.20 5.20 22.54
CA ALA A 85 -19.33 3.76 22.70
C ALA A 85 -19.34 3.34 24.19
N PHE A 86 -18.58 4.04 25.05
CA PHE A 86 -18.54 3.78 26.50
C PHE A 86 -19.71 4.36 27.28
N SER A 87 -20.43 5.33 26.70
CA SER A 87 -21.53 6.02 27.39
C SER A 87 -22.64 5.09 27.88
N ILE A 88 -22.83 3.94 27.23
CA ILE A 88 -23.87 2.94 27.57
C ILE A 88 -23.61 2.30 28.95
N GLY A 89 -22.36 2.25 29.40
CA GLY A 89 -21.97 1.68 30.70
C GLY A 89 -21.92 2.67 31.86
N ARG A 90 -22.08 3.97 31.59
CA ARG A 90 -21.92 5.03 32.60
C ARG A 90 -23.20 5.22 33.41
N ASN A 91 -23.10 5.06 34.72
CA ASN A 91 -24.23 5.28 35.63
C ASN A 91 -24.03 6.51 36.53
N VAL A 92 -22.77 6.88 36.82
CA VAL A 92 -22.43 7.97 37.74
C VAL A 92 -21.29 8.82 37.17
N GLY A 93 -21.21 10.11 37.53
CA GLY A 93 -20.16 11.01 37.06
C GLY A 93 -18.72 10.60 37.42
N VAL A 94 -18.54 9.72 38.42
CA VAL A 94 -17.22 9.13 38.72
C VAL A 94 -16.77 8.15 37.63
N ASP A 95 -17.71 7.46 36.97
CA ASP A 95 -17.43 6.54 35.86
C ASP A 95 -16.87 7.33 34.68
N THR A 96 -17.44 8.52 34.40
CA THR A 96 -16.96 9.41 33.33
C THR A 96 -15.49 9.81 33.51
N ALA A 97 -15.09 10.19 34.72
CA ALA A 97 -13.72 10.65 34.98
C ALA A 97 -12.70 9.50 34.86
N ASN A 98 -13.08 8.31 35.32
CA ASN A 98 -12.26 7.11 35.23
C ASN A 98 -12.14 6.63 33.77
N ASP A 99 -13.24 6.64 33.03
CA ASP A 99 -13.29 6.27 31.60
C ASP A 99 -12.45 7.21 30.75
N SER A 100 -12.53 8.53 30.93
CA SER A 100 -11.74 9.48 30.14
C SER A 100 -10.24 9.24 30.26
N ALA A 101 -9.74 8.96 31.47
CA ALA A 101 -8.33 8.66 31.69
C ALA A 101 -7.91 7.32 31.07
N TYR A 102 -8.80 6.33 31.11
CA TYR A 102 -8.58 5.03 30.49
C TYR A 102 -8.59 5.11 28.96
N LEU A 103 -9.53 5.85 28.37
CA LEU A 103 -9.71 6.05 26.93
C LEU A 103 -8.48 6.67 26.26
N GLU A 104 -7.83 7.64 26.92
CA GLU A 104 -6.59 8.24 26.41
C GLU A 104 -5.49 7.17 26.23
N GLY A 105 -5.33 6.28 27.21
CA GLY A 105 -4.37 5.19 27.15
C GLY A 105 -4.74 4.11 26.14
N VAL A 106 -6.03 3.90 25.85
CA VAL A 106 -6.46 2.90 24.85
C VAL A 106 -6.20 3.39 23.44
N TYR A 107 -6.44 4.66 23.13
CA TYR A 107 -6.15 5.23 21.81
C TYR A 107 -4.65 5.09 21.46
N ASP A 108 -3.76 5.48 22.37
CA ASP A 108 -2.31 5.38 22.16
C ASP A 108 -1.86 3.91 21.96
N LYS A 109 -2.43 2.99 22.73
CA LYS A 109 -2.16 1.54 22.60
C LYS A 109 -2.70 0.97 21.28
N ALA A 110 -3.86 1.43 20.83
CA ALA A 110 -4.47 1.00 19.58
C ALA A 110 -3.63 1.38 18.37
N MET A 111 -3.19 2.65 18.31
CA MET A 111 -2.29 3.13 17.26
C MET A 111 -0.95 2.37 17.28
N ALA A 112 -0.38 2.14 18.47
CA ALA A 112 0.84 1.35 18.62
C ALA A 112 0.67 -0.12 18.18
N ALA A 113 -0.49 -0.73 18.45
CA ALA A 113 -0.81 -2.08 18.00
C ALA A 113 -0.96 -2.16 16.48
N GLY A 114 -1.59 -1.15 15.85
CA GLY A 114 -1.71 -1.06 14.39
C GLY A 114 -0.36 -1.10 13.67
N LEU A 115 0.65 -0.40 14.19
CA LEU A 115 2.03 -0.49 13.67
C LEU A 115 2.58 -1.92 13.67
N SER A 116 2.23 -2.71 14.68
CA SER A 116 2.73 -4.09 14.85
C SER A 116 2.01 -5.08 13.94
N VAL A 117 0.74 -4.86 13.60
CA VAL A 117 0.00 -5.71 12.66
C VAL A 117 0.73 -5.79 11.31
N ARG A 118 1.05 -4.63 10.73
CA ARG A 118 1.70 -4.55 9.42
C ARG A 118 3.13 -5.08 9.43
N LEU A 119 3.88 -4.85 10.51
CA LEU A 119 5.24 -5.40 10.64
C LEU A 119 5.21 -6.94 10.63
N ARG A 120 4.27 -7.54 11.36
CA ARG A 120 4.08 -9.00 11.39
C ARG A 120 3.65 -9.55 10.02
N LEU A 121 2.72 -8.89 9.33
CA LEU A 121 2.33 -9.25 7.96
C LEU A 121 3.51 -9.17 6.98
N GLN A 122 4.45 -8.25 7.18
CA GLN A 122 5.66 -8.10 6.37
C GLN A 122 6.82 -9.01 6.82
N GLY A 123 6.62 -9.87 7.85
CA GLY A 123 7.69 -10.69 8.44
C GLY A 123 8.82 -9.88 9.11
N LYS A 124 8.57 -8.60 9.42
CA LYS A 124 9.52 -7.71 10.10
C LYS A 124 9.37 -7.85 11.61
N PRO A 125 10.46 -7.66 12.39
CA PRO A 125 10.38 -7.69 13.84
C PRO A 125 9.50 -6.55 14.36
N ASP A 126 8.76 -6.82 15.43
CA ASP A 126 7.94 -5.82 16.11
C ASP A 126 8.80 -4.65 16.61
N LEU A 127 8.22 -3.45 16.55
CA LEU A 127 8.83 -2.29 17.18
C LEU A 127 8.79 -2.43 18.71
N PRO A 128 9.83 -2.00 19.44
CA PRO A 128 9.75 -1.91 20.90
C PRO A 128 8.52 -1.08 21.32
N VAL A 129 7.72 -1.60 22.25
CA VAL A 129 6.43 -0.99 22.67
C VAL A 129 6.56 0.50 22.98
N LEU A 130 7.60 0.91 23.70
CA LEU A 130 7.86 2.32 24.04
C LEU A 130 8.09 3.20 22.81
N LYS A 131 8.72 2.66 21.76
CA LYS A 131 8.95 3.38 20.50
C LYS A 131 7.66 3.47 19.69
N ALA A 132 6.86 2.40 19.65
CA ALA A 132 5.57 2.38 18.97
C ALA A 132 4.57 3.36 19.62
N VAL A 133 4.44 3.34 20.95
CA VAL A 133 3.59 4.28 21.70
C VAL A 133 4.06 5.72 21.53
N ARG A 134 5.38 5.97 21.59
CA ARG A 134 5.91 7.32 21.35
C ARG A 134 5.56 7.82 19.95
N LEU A 135 5.73 6.99 18.93
CA LEU A 135 5.44 7.35 17.55
C LEU A 135 3.94 7.64 17.33
N ALA A 136 3.08 6.79 17.90
CA ALA A 136 1.64 6.98 17.92
C ALA A 136 1.22 8.30 18.56
N LYS A 137 1.89 8.71 19.65
CA LYS A 137 1.58 9.94 20.37
C LYS A 137 2.15 11.20 19.71
N SER A 138 3.34 11.11 19.12
CA SER A 138 4.07 12.28 18.62
C SER A 138 3.68 12.70 17.20
N SER A 139 3.07 11.80 16.43
CA SER A 139 2.89 11.99 15.00
C SER A 139 1.40 12.05 14.68
N PRO A 140 0.96 12.95 13.79
CA PRO A 140 -0.42 12.94 13.33
C PRO A 140 -0.72 11.63 12.59
N CYS A 141 -2.00 11.28 12.50
CA CYS A 141 -2.47 10.19 11.65
C CYS A 141 -3.15 10.80 10.42
N THR A 142 -2.71 10.42 9.23
CA THR A 142 -3.33 10.83 7.97
C THR A 142 -3.68 9.62 7.14
N GLY A 143 -4.66 9.78 6.26
CA GLY A 143 -5.14 8.70 5.43
C GLY A 143 -5.59 9.16 4.07
N PHE A 144 -5.98 8.19 3.26
CA PHE A 144 -6.62 8.43 1.98
C PHE A 144 -7.79 7.47 1.77
N LEU A 145 -8.76 7.93 0.98
CA LEU A 145 -9.79 7.12 0.37
C LEU A 145 -9.55 7.15 -1.14
N LEU A 146 -9.53 5.97 -1.74
CA LEU A 146 -9.43 5.79 -3.19
C LEU A 146 -10.72 5.14 -3.67
N ARG A 147 -11.40 5.76 -4.63
CA ARG A 147 -12.51 5.14 -5.39
C ARG A 147 -12.08 4.97 -6.83
N SER A 148 -11.86 3.73 -7.26
CA SER A 148 -11.44 3.43 -8.63
C SER A 148 -11.78 1.99 -8.99
N GLU A 149 -12.11 1.74 -10.26
CA GLU A 149 -12.28 0.39 -10.79
C GLU A 149 -11.00 -0.46 -10.63
N LEU A 150 -9.83 0.20 -10.54
CA LEU A 150 -8.54 -0.46 -10.31
C LEU A 150 -8.52 -1.28 -9.00
N VAL A 151 -9.28 -0.87 -7.98
CA VAL A 151 -9.37 -1.57 -6.69
C VAL A 151 -9.99 -2.96 -6.86
N SER A 152 -11.05 -3.07 -7.67
CA SER A 152 -11.72 -4.34 -7.97
C SER A 152 -10.89 -5.24 -8.90
N GLY A 153 -10.18 -4.61 -9.84
CA GLY A 153 -9.49 -5.29 -10.93
C GLY A 153 -8.12 -5.86 -10.57
N TRP A 154 -7.47 -5.37 -9.51
CA TRP A 154 -6.08 -5.70 -9.17
C TRP A 154 -5.91 -6.11 -7.71
N ARG A 155 -6.03 -7.41 -7.45
CA ARG A 155 -5.66 -8.02 -6.17
C ARG A 155 -4.14 -7.94 -6.00
N GLY A 156 -3.64 -7.17 -5.03
CA GLY A 156 -2.22 -7.03 -4.72
C GLY A 156 -1.59 -5.65 -4.99
N LEU A 157 -2.39 -4.61 -5.26
CA LEU A 157 -1.85 -3.24 -5.36
C LEU A 157 -1.10 -2.84 -4.07
N GLU A 158 0.10 -2.30 -4.25
CA GLU A 158 0.91 -1.77 -3.16
C GLU A 158 0.72 -0.26 -3.02
N PHE A 159 0.50 0.18 -1.79
CA PHE A 159 0.31 1.58 -1.44
C PHE A 159 1.41 2.00 -0.46
N ASN A 160 2.38 2.78 -0.95
CA ASN A 160 3.50 3.26 -0.16
C ASN A 160 3.36 4.77 0.04
N ALA A 161 3.25 5.22 1.29
CA ALA A 161 3.16 6.63 1.62
C ALA A 161 4.46 7.16 2.21
N TYR A 162 4.75 8.44 1.97
CA TYR A 162 5.97 9.10 2.40
C TYR A 162 5.68 10.46 3.02
N GLY A 163 6.46 10.83 4.04
CA GLY A 163 6.42 12.12 4.74
C GLY A 163 7.05 13.26 3.94
N ASP A 164 7.81 12.92 2.91
CA ASP A 164 8.49 13.85 2.03
C ASP A 164 8.04 13.67 0.56
N ARG A 165 8.24 14.71 -0.25
CA ARG A 165 7.91 14.66 -1.69
C ARG A 165 8.91 13.84 -2.50
N GLU A 166 10.12 13.63 -1.99
CA GLU A 166 11.19 12.90 -2.68
C GLU A 166 11.03 11.38 -2.53
N GLY A 167 10.30 10.91 -1.52
CA GLY A 167 10.05 9.50 -1.26
C GLY A 167 11.17 8.82 -0.46
N THR A 168 11.84 9.58 0.40
CA THR A 168 12.95 9.13 1.25
C THR A 168 12.53 8.79 2.67
N ASP A 169 11.39 9.32 3.13
CA ASP A 169 10.85 9.11 4.49
C ASP A 169 9.56 8.27 4.45
N PRO A 170 9.64 6.92 4.43
CA PRO A 170 8.47 6.06 4.34
C PRO A 170 7.63 6.11 5.63
N LEU A 171 6.33 6.30 5.48
CA LEU A 171 5.38 6.32 6.59
C LEU A 171 4.89 4.91 6.92
N PRO A 172 4.81 4.54 8.21
CA PRO A 172 4.19 3.28 8.63
C PRO A 172 2.69 3.26 8.32
N ALA A 173 2.25 2.26 7.58
CA ALA A 173 0.82 1.99 7.40
C ALA A 173 0.22 1.41 8.69
N LEU A 174 -0.94 1.92 9.09
CA LEU A 174 -1.73 1.46 10.24
C LEU A 174 -2.92 0.59 9.81
N ARG A 175 -3.51 0.90 8.65
CA ARG A 175 -4.61 0.15 8.04
C ARG A 175 -4.55 0.33 6.53
N LEU A 176 -4.70 -0.76 5.79
CA LEU A 176 -4.88 -0.69 4.34
C LEU A 176 -5.85 -1.80 3.93
N GLU A 177 -7.07 -1.41 3.56
CA GLU A 177 -8.20 -2.33 3.40
C GLU A 177 -9.18 -1.84 2.33
N THR A 178 -9.77 -2.76 1.59
CA THR A 178 -10.90 -2.49 0.67
C THR A 178 -12.22 -2.45 1.44
N LEU A 179 -12.88 -1.29 1.45
CA LEU A 179 -14.19 -1.10 2.10
C LEU A 179 -15.35 -1.56 1.21
N SER A 180 -15.16 -1.55 -0.11
CA SER A 180 -16.08 -2.09 -1.12
C SER A 180 -15.27 -2.52 -2.35
N ASP A 181 -15.94 -2.98 -3.41
CA ASP A 181 -15.29 -3.42 -4.65
C ASP A 181 -14.42 -2.33 -5.28
N GLU A 182 -14.84 -1.06 -5.20
CA GLU A 182 -14.14 0.07 -5.81
C GLU A 182 -13.46 1.00 -4.78
N VAL A 183 -13.72 0.83 -3.49
CA VAL A 183 -13.27 1.77 -2.44
C VAL A 183 -12.22 1.14 -1.56
N LEU A 184 -11.08 1.81 -1.43
CA LEU A 184 -9.97 1.43 -0.56
C LEU A 184 -9.67 2.56 0.45
N ILE A 185 -9.42 2.17 1.70
CA ILE A 185 -8.93 3.06 2.75
C ILE A 185 -7.47 2.73 3.08
N GLY A 186 -6.65 3.78 3.20
CA GLY A 186 -5.31 3.70 3.75
C GLY A 186 -5.14 4.67 4.91
N LEU A 187 -4.64 4.21 6.06
CA LEU A 187 -4.27 5.02 7.22
C LEU A 187 -2.77 4.87 7.48
N TYR A 188 -2.08 5.98 7.74
CA TYR A 188 -0.65 6.05 7.96
C TYR A 188 -0.32 6.91 9.18
N GLN A 189 0.74 6.51 9.87
CA GLN A 189 1.31 7.27 10.97
C GLN A 189 2.28 8.32 10.43
N GLY A 190 1.84 9.57 10.36
CA GLY A 190 2.57 10.71 9.80
C GLY A 190 1.67 11.57 8.91
N VAL A 191 2.23 12.63 8.33
CA VAL A 191 1.56 13.43 7.29
C VAL A 191 1.98 12.92 5.92
N ILE A 192 1.04 12.40 5.14
CA ILE A 192 1.33 11.98 3.76
C ILE A 192 1.67 13.24 2.94
N ALA A 193 2.86 13.27 2.36
CA ALA A 193 3.26 14.26 1.34
C ALA A 193 3.31 13.63 -0.06
N ARG A 194 3.46 12.31 -0.13
CA ARG A 194 3.50 11.52 -1.36
C ARG A 194 2.89 10.15 -1.15
N LEU A 195 2.09 9.71 -2.13
CA LEU A 195 1.54 8.36 -2.20
C LEU A 195 1.99 7.72 -3.51
N ASP A 196 2.59 6.54 -3.42
CA ASP A 196 2.96 5.70 -4.55
C ASP A 196 2.06 4.48 -4.63
N ILE A 197 1.38 4.33 -5.76
CA ILE A 197 0.53 3.17 -6.07
C ILE A 197 1.29 2.31 -7.08
N GLN A 198 1.54 1.05 -6.74
CA GLN A 198 2.32 0.13 -7.56
C GLN A 198 1.55 -1.15 -7.82
N GLN A 199 1.69 -1.69 -9.02
CA GLN A 199 1.21 -3.03 -9.32
C GLN A 199 1.99 -4.07 -8.49
N PRO A 200 1.33 -5.17 -8.05
CA PRO A 200 2.00 -6.24 -7.33
C PRO A 200 3.21 -6.75 -8.14
N PRO A 201 4.36 -6.99 -7.51
CA PRO A 201 5.57 -7.45 -8.20
C PRO A 201 5.52 -8.95 -8.57
N GLU A 202 4.33 -9.52 -8.79
CA GLU A 202 4.12 -10.97 -8.92
C GLU A 202 4.47 -11.53 -10.32
N GLY A 203 4.82 -10.68 -11.28
CA GLY A 203 5.18 -11.11 -12.64
C GLY A 203 6.26 -10.27 -13.30
N PHE A 204 7.19 -10.94 -14.00
CA PHE A 204 8.08 -10.27 -14.95
C PHE A 204 7.30 -9.97 -16.23
N HIS A 205 6.96 -8.70 -16.43
CA HIS A 205 6.40 -8.24 -17.69
C HIS A 205 7.52 -8.03 -18.71
N PHE A 206 7.37 -8.55 -19.93
CA PHE A 206 8.27 -8.26 -21.03
C PHE A 206 7.57 -7.35 -22.02
N GLY A 207 8.19 -6.24 -22.39
CA GLY A 207 7.55 -5.30 -23.28
C GLY A 207 8.30 -4.00 -23.52
N PHE A 208 7.66 -3.18 -24.36
CA PHE A 208 8.13 -1.86 -24.78
C PHE A 208 7.15 -0.80 -24.32
N ASN A 209 7.64 0.41 -24.09
CA ASN A 209 6.78 1.57 -23.87
C ASN A 209 6.27 2.04 -25.24
N SER A 210 5.03 2.53 -25.32
CA SER A 210 4.50 3.11 -26.55
C SER A 210 4.10 4.55 -26.34
N THR A 211 4.74 5.45 -27.07
CA THR A 211 4.45 6.89 -27.09
C THR A 211 4.26 7.30 -28.55
N ASP A 212 3.13 7.92 -28.87
CA ASP A 212 2.76 8.36 -30.22
C ASP A 212 2.93 7.28 -31.33
N GLY A 213 2.60 6.03 -31.00
CA GLY A 213 2.67 4.89 -31.93
C GLY A 213 4.10 4.40 -32.23
N LYS A 214 5.13 5.01 -31.64
CA LYS A 214 6.49 4.48 -31.61
C LYS A 214 6.68 3.61 -30.38
N LEU A 215 7.40 2.51 -30.52
CA LEU A 215 7.80 1.69 -29.38
C LEU A 215 9.16 2.17 -28.90
N SER A 216 9.40 2.15 -27.60
CA SER A 216 10.69 2.54 -27.04
C SER A 216 11.04 1.71 -25.81
N LYS A 217 12.32 1.71 -25.45
CA LYS A 217 12.82 1.02 -24.26
C LYS A 217 13.94 1.79 -23.59
N ARG A 218 13.84 1.93 -22.26
CA ARG A 218 14.93 2.40 -21.41
C ARG A 218 15.81 1.21 -21.02
N LEU A 219 17.11 1.37 -21.19
CA LEU A 219 18.06 0.33 -20.86
C LEU A 219 18.39 0.29 -19.37
N ARG A 220 18.76 -0.92 -18.94
CA ARG A 220 19.16 -1.26 -17.58
C ARG A 220 20.67 -1.49 -17.53
N SER A 221 21.30 -1.03 -16.46
CA SER A 221 22.70 -1.33 -16.18
C SER A 221 22.90 -2.83 -15.96
N LEU A 222 23.89 -3.42 -16.63
CA LEU A 222 24.22 -4.85 -16.51
C LEU A 222 24.84 -5.22 -15.16
N SER A 223 25.43 -4.24 -14.44
CA SER A 223 26.10 -4.48 -13.16
C SER A 223 25.18 -4.30 -11.94
N THR A 224 24.27 -3.32 -11.98
CA THR A 224 23.41 -2.97 -10.84
C THR A 224 21.95 -3.35 -11.04
N GLY A 225 21.54 -3.66 -12.28
CA GLY A 225 20.13 -3.89 -12.59
C GLY A 225 19.27 -2.63 -12.42
N ALA A 226 19.84 -1.45 -12.17
CA ALA A 226 19.07 -0.20 -12.10
C ALA A 226 18.71 0.28 -13.52
N LEU A 227 17.54 0.88 -13.68
CA LEU A 227 17.24 1.65 -14.89
C LEU A 227 18.24 2.81 -14.94
N ASP A 228 18.88 2.95 -16.09
CA ASP A 228 19.89 4.00 -16.22
C ASP A 228 19.18 5.32 -16.51
N ASP A 229 19.27 6.27 -15.59
CA ASP A 229 18.34 7.41 -15.59
C ASP A 229 18.51 8.36 -16.78
N GLY A 230 19.65 8.27 -17.49
CA GLY A 230 19.93 9.08 -18.66
C GLY A 230 20.67 8.38 -19.81
N ARG A 231 20.93 7.06 -19.75
CA ARG A 231 21.81 6.46 -20.79
C ARG A 231 21.16 6.24 -22.14
N ALA A 232 19.89 5.86 -22.24
CA ALA A 232 19.20 5.87 -23.53
C ALA A 232 17.75 5.38 -23.51
N GLU A 233 16.98 6.00 -24.40
CA GLU A 233 15.73 5.45 -24.91
C GLU A 233 15.95 4.99 -26.35
N ILE A 234 15.79 3.70 -26.61
CA ILE A 234 15.94 3.14 -27.97
C ILE A 234 14.58 3.13 -28.66
N PRO A 235 14.39 3.89 -29.75
CA PRO A 235 13.16 3.82 -30.54
C PRO A 235 13.16 2.53 -31.37
N ILE A 236 12.09 1.76 -31.23
CA ILE A 236 11.86 0.47 -31.86
C ILE A 236 10.80 0.64 -32.95
N ARG A 237 11.16 0.27 -34.17
CA ARG A 237 10.27 0.37 -35.33
C ARG A 237 9.36 -0.85 -35.39
N ARG A 238 8.05 -0.62 -35.31
CA ARG A 238 7.03 -1.63 -35.60
C ARG A 238 6.95 -1.83 -37.12
N ARG A 239 7.17 -3.06 -37.60
CA ARG A 239 6.71 -3.50 -38.94
C ARG A 239 5.24 -3.93 -38.84
N GLY A 240 4.55 -3.99 -39.98
CA GLY A 240 3.12 -4.34 -40.05
C GLY A 240 2.73 -5.55 -39.18
N ASN A 241 1.48 -5.61 -38.73
CA ASN A 241 0.95 -6.68 -37.86
C ASN A 241 1.59 -6.85 -36.47
N ARG A 242 2.08 -5.77 -35.82
CA ARG A 242 2.69 -5.83 -34.47
C ARG A 242 4.00 -6.64 -34.42
N VAL A 243 4.68 -6.76 -35.56
CA VAL A 243 5.97 -7.46 -35.65
C VAL A 243 7.10 -6.47 -35.42
N VAL A 244 8.08 -6.87 -34.62
CA VAL A 244 9.32 -6.12 -34.37
C VAL A 244 10.49 -6.86 -35.00
N ASP A 245 11.43 -6.11 -35.58
CA ASP A 245 12.65 -6.68 -36.15
C ASP A 245 13.68 -6.91 -35.04
N PHE A 246 13.95 -8.18 -34.75
CA PHE A 246 14.81 -8.59 -33.66
C PHE A 246 16.29 -8.21 -33.91
N ALA A 247 16.74 -8.26 -35.16
CA ALA A 247 18.13 -7.96 -35.50
C ALA A 247 18.42 -6.47 -35.32
N ASP A 248 17.48 -5.62 -35.75
CA ASP A 248 17.58 -4.17 -35.58
C ASP A 248 17.55 -3.77 -34.09
N ILE A 249 16.72 -4.45 -33.28
CA ILE A 249 16.67 -4.22 -31.83
C ILE A 249 17.98 -4.60 -31.16
N ALA A 250 18.51 -5.80 -31.46
CA ALA A 250 19.76 -6.28 -30.89
C ALA A 250 20.93 -5.36 -31.26
N ALA A 251 21.01 -4.89 -32.51
CA ALA A 251 22.02 -3.93 -32.95
C ALA A 251 21.91 -2.59 -32.21
N ALA A 252 20.70 -2.07 -32.03
CA ALA A 252 20.48 -0.84 -31.30
C ALA A 252 20.86 -0.95 -29.82
N ILE A 253 20.50 -2.06 -29.16
CA ILE A 253 20.86 -2.34 -27.76
C ILE A 253 22.38 -2.47 -27.60
N GLY A 254 23.05 -3.21 -28.49
CA GLY A 254 24.51 -3.41 -28.42
C GLY A 254 25.29 -2.10 -28.58
N LYS A 255 24.84 -1.23 -29.49
CA LYS A 255 25.42 0.11 -29.68
C LYS A 255 25.36 0.94 -28.39
N GLU A 256 24.22 0.90 -27.73
CA GLU A 256 23.93 1.76 -26.58
C GLU A 256 24.52 1.22 -25.26
N LEU A 257 24.68 -0.09 -25.15
CA LEU A 257 25.44 -0.73 -24.08
C LEU A 257 26.96 -0.52 -24.21
N GLY A 258 27.44 0.07 -25.32
CA GLY A 258 28.87 0.29 -25.56
C GLY A 258 29.67 -1.00 -25.76
N MET A 259 29.03 -2.06 -26.27
CA MET A 259 29.69 -3.34 -26.55
C MET A 259 30.77 -3.16 -27.63
N ALA A 260 31.87 -3.93 -27.51
CA ALA A 260 33.00 -3.79 -28.44
C ALA A 260 32.58 -4.21 -29.88
N PRO A 261 33.17 -3.62 -30.93
CA PRO A 261 32.90 -4.02 -32.31
C PRO A 261 33.20 -5.51 -32.52
N GLY A 262 32.17 -6.33 -32.77
CA GLY A 262 32.27 -7.79 -32.94
C GLY A 262 31.68 -8.61 -31.78
N GLU A 263 31.37 -7.98 -30.65
CA GLU A 263 30.61 -8.60 -29.56
C GLU A 263 29.12 -8.60 -29.92
N THR A 264 28.47 -9.75 -29.81
CA THR A 264 27.05 -9.91 -30.17
C THR A 264 26.19 -9.86 -28.92
N VAL A 265 25.05 -9.16 -29.01
CA VAL A 265 24.06 -9.15 -27.93
C VAL A 265 23.54 -10.57 -27.75
N THR A 266 23.83 -11.17 -26.59
CA THR A 266 23.34 -12.51 -26.26
C THR A 266 21.86 -12.48 -25.86
N SER A 267 21.20 -13.63 -25.92
CA SER A 267 19.81 -13.77 -25.47
C SER A 267 19.60 -13.36 -24.01
N ALA A 268 20.63 -13.51 -23.16
CA ALA A 268 20.57 -13.09 -21.76
C ALA A 268 20.56 -11.56 -21.62
N HIS A 269 21.41 -10.86 -22.38
CA HIS A 269 21.40 -9.39 -22.41
C HIS A 269 20.05 -8.88 -22.86
N LEU A 270 19.50 -9.45 -23.93
CA LEU A 270 18.19 -9.02 -24.42
C LEU A 270 17.07 -9.33 -23.41
N ALA A 271 17.03 -10.54 -22.85
CA ALA A 271 16.01 -10.91 -21.85
C ALA A 271 16.01 -9.94 -20.66
N LEU A 272 17.20 -9.58 -20.16
CA LEU A 272 17.34 -8.59 -19.08
C LEU A 272 16.80 -7.21 -19.49
N GLN A 273 17.11 -6.76 -20.71
CA GLN A 273 16.61 -5.48 -21.20
C GLN A 273 15.11 -5.50 -21.45
N MET A 274 14.51 -6.64 -21.79
CA MET A 274 13.08 -6.74 -22.09
C MET A 274 12.19 -6.64 -20.85
N ILE A 275 12.73 -6.86 -19.65
CA ILE A 275 11.98 -6.74 -18.38
C ILE A 275 11.42 -5.32 -18.24
N GLN A 276 10.12 -5.20 -18.05
CA GLN A 276 9.41 -3.98 -17.68
C GLN A 276 9.26 -3.93 -16.17
N ASN A 277 9.44 -2.73 -15.62
CA ASN A 277 9.08 -2.48 -14.24
C ASN A 277 7.56 -2.42 -14.11
N PRO A 278 7.01 -2.83 -12.95
CA PRO A 278 5.61 -2.60 -12.65
C PRO A 278 5.28 -1.11 -12.78
N HIS A 279 4.08 -0.82 -13.28
CA HIS A 279 3.63 0.55 -13.40
C HIS A 279 3.50 1.17 -12.01
N ARG A 280 4.10 2.35 -11.82
CA ARG A 280 4.02 3.14 -10.58
C ARG A 280 3.35 4.46 -10.87
N ILE A 281 2.29 4.75 -10.14
CA ILE A 281 1.64 6.06 -10.12
C ILE A 281 2.18 6.79 -8.89
N VAL A 282 2.67 8.01 -9.09
CA VAL A 282 3.21 8.87 -8.02
C VAL A 282 2.30 10.06 -7.84
N ILE A 283 1.67 10.16 -6.68
CA ILE A 283 0.80 11.27 -6.30
C ILE A 283 1.55 12.11 -5.28
N ARG A 284 1.77 13.38 -5.61
CA ARG A 284 2.41 14.34 -4.69
C ARG A 284 1.35 15.32 -4.21
N ILE A 285 1.27 15.49 -2.90
CA ILE A 285 0.31 16.41 -2.30
C ILE A 285 0.95 17.80 -2.29
N GLY A 286 0.31 18.72 -3.02
CA GLY A 286 0.62 20.14 -2.94
C GLY A 286 0.24 20.67 -1.56
N GLU A 287 1.01 21.59 -1.02
CA GLU A 287 0.41 22.56 -0.10
C GLU A 287 -0.63 23.25 -0.97
N GLY A 288 -1.91 22.97 -0.72
CA GLY A 288 -2.95 23.77 -1.32
C GLY A 288 -2.65 25.21 -0.95
N ASP A 289 -2.50 26.06 -1.96
CA ASP A 289 -2.73 27.48 -1.79
C ASP A 289 -4.01 27.63 -0.94
N GLU A 290 -3.87 28.19 0.27
CA GLU A 290 -4.97 28.88 0.93
C GLU A 290 -5.39 30.03 0.00
N GLN A 291 -6.18 29.72 -1.01
CA GLN A 291 -6.82 30.72 -1.85
C GLN A 291 -8.34 30.65 -1.63
N SER A 292 -8.73 31.56 -0.72
CA SER A 292 -10.02 32.25 -0.56
C SER A 292 -11.18 31.53 0.11
#